data_AF-A0A8J3CXP7-F1
#
_entry.id   AF-A0A8J3CXP7-F1
#
_cell.length_a   1.000
_cell.length_b   1.000
_cell.length_c   1.000
_cell.angle_alpha   90.00
_cell.angle_beta   90.00
_cell.angle_gamma   90.00
#
_symmetry.space_group_name_H-M   'P 1'
#
loop_
_entity.id
_entity.type
_entity.pdbx_description
1 polymer ?
#
loop_
_entity_poly.entity_id
_entity_poly.type
_entity_poly.pdbx_seq_one_letter_code
_entity_poly.pdbx_strand_id
1 'polypeptide(L)' 'MKQNLTHIAIVVDDYDKAIEFYTQKLHFDLIEDTMLSESKRWVLVRPKGAKE' A
#
# COMPACT_ATOMS: atom_id res chain seq x y z
N MET A 1 -18.83 2.23 20.08
CA MET A 1 -17.96 2.83 19.03
C MET A 1 -17.74 1.79 17.94
N LYS A 2 -17.80 2.17 16.66
CA LYS A 2 -17.29 1.32 15.59
C LYS A 2 -15.76 1.38 15.59
N GLN A 3 -15.11 0.23 15.56
CA GLN A 3 -13.66 0.11 15.39
C GLN A 3 -13.41 -0.36 13.97
N ASN A 4 -12.41 0.23 13.31
CA ASN A 4 -11.99 -0.13 11.96
C ASN A 4 -10.49 -0.46 11.97
N LEU A 5 -10.08 -1.35 11.06
CA LEU A 5 -8.67 -1.57 10.75
C LEU A 5 -8.27 -0.60 9.64
N THR A 6 -7.55 0.46 10.01
CA THR A 6 -7.18 1.53 9.05
C THR A 6 -5.97 1.12 8.20
N HIS A 7 -5.00 0.39 8.77
CA HIS A 7 -3.78 -0.02 8.10
C HIS A 7 -3.43 -1.46 8.43
N ILE A 8 -3.02 -2.23 7.41
CA ILE A 8 -2.50 -3.60 7.55
C ILE A 8 -1.19 -3.66 6.78
N ALA A 9 -0.13 -4.14 7.43
CA ALA A 9 1.16 -4.34 6.79
C ALA A 9 1.20 -5.70 6.10
N ILE A 10 1.66 -5.72 4.85
CA ILE A 10 1.88 -6.94 4.07
C ILE A 10 3.37 -7.00 3.74
N VAL A 11 4.00 -8.14 4.06
CA VAL A 11 5.40 -8.38 3.72
C VAL A 11 5.46 -8.84 2.26
N VAL A 12 6.33 -8.19 1.48
CA VAL A 12 6.52 -8.46 0.06
C VAL A 12 8.00 -8.74 -0.22
N ASP A 13 8.28 -9.48 -1.29
CA ASP A 13 9.64 -9.76 -1.74
C ASP A 13 10.29 -8.54 -2.41
N ASP A 14 9.49 -7.74 -3.12
CA ASP A 14 9.92 -6.59 -3.90
C ASP A 14 8.84 -5.49 -3.92
N TYR A 15 9.23 -4.24 -3.63
CA TYR A 15 8.32 -3.11 -3.55
C TYR A 15 7.70 -2.76 -4.90
N ASP A 16 8.49 -2.75 -5.98
CA ASP A 16 8.02 -2.32 -7.30
C ASP A 16 7.06 -3.36 -7.88
N LYS A 17 7.36 -4.65 -7.73
CA LYS A 17 6.42 -5.73 -8.10
C LYS A 17 5.11 -5.64 -7.32
N ALA A 18 5.18 -5.34 -6.03
CA ALA A 18 3.99 -5.17 -5.21
C ALA A 18 3.16 -3.98 -5.68
N ILE A 19 3.79 -2.81 -5.89
CA ILE A 19 3.10 -1.61 -6.39
C ILE A 19 2.44 -1.89 -7.74
N GLU A 20 3.14 -2.52 -8.68
CA GLU A 20 2.57 -2.88 -9.98
C GLU A 20 1.37 -3.82 -9.82
N PHE A 21 1.49 -4.87 -9.00
CA PHE A 21 0.39 -5.80 -8.76
C PHE A 21 -0.85 -5.11 -8.18
N TYR A 22 -0.68 -4.34 -7.09
CA TYR A 22 -1.81 -3.68 -6.44
C TYR A 22 -2.43 -2.58 -7.31
N THR A 23 -1.62 -1.80 -8.03
CA THR A 23 -2.14 -0.69 -8.85
C THR A 23 -2.65 -1.12 -10.23
N GLN A 24 -1.99 -2.08 -10.89
CA GLN A 24 -2.31 -2.47 -12.26
C GLN A 24 -3.23 -3.69 -12.35
N LYS A 25 -3.09 -4.67 -11.44
CA LYS A 25 -3.94 -5.88 -11.45
C LYS A 25 -5.16 -5.72 -10.58
N LEU A 26 -4.99 -5.16 -9.38
CA LEU A 26 -6.09 -4.96 -8.43
C LEU A 26 -6.73 -3.57 -8.51
N HIS A 27 -6.14 -2.66 -9.29
CA HIS A 27 -6.64 -1.30 -9.51
C HIS A 27 -6.78 -0.48 -8.23
N PHE A 28 -5.89 -0.68 -7.26
CA PHE A 28 -5.79 0.13 -6.06
C PHE A 28 -5.12 1.47 -6.38
N ASP A 29 -5.39 2.47 -5.55
CA ASP A 29 -4.73 3.76 -5.63
C ASP A 29 -3.42 3.70 -4.83
N LEU A 30 -2.31 4.15 -5.43
CA LEU A 30 -1.06 4.39 -4.72
C LEU A 30 -1.19 5.71 -3.96
N ILE A 31 -1.23 5.63 -2.64
CA ILE A 31 -1.43 6.78 -1.76
C ILE A 31 -0.09 7.41 -1.38
N GLU A 32 0.90 6.56 -1.11
CA GLU A 32 2.23 7.02 -0.73
C GLU A 32 3.30 6.03 -1.21
N ASP A 33 4.44 6.58 -1.60
CA ASP A 33 5.66 5.85 -1.94
C ASP A 33 6.86 6.72 -1.55
N THR A 34 7.26 6.62 -0.29
CA THR A 34 8.28 7.47 0.34
C THR A 34 9.51 6.65 0.71
N MET A 35 10.69 7.07 0.27
CA MET A 35 11.95 6.47 0.69
C MET A 35 12.30 6.91 2.13
N LEU A 36 12.44 5.96 3.05
CA LEU A 36 12.79 6.23 4.45
C LEU A 36 14.28 6.03 4.74
N SER A 37 14.92 5.10 4.03
CA SER A 37 16.36 4.85 4.07
C SER A 37 16.79 4.14 2.80
N GLU A 38 18.10 3.90 2.60
CA GLU A 38 18.63 3.20 1.41
C GLU A 38 17.96 1.86 1.08
N SER A 39 17.41 1.16 2.09
CA SER A 39 16.79 -0.16 1.94
C SER A 39 15.31 -0.21 2.30
N LYS A 40 14.70 0.89 2.72
CA LYS A 40 13.33 0.88 3.25
C LYS A 40 12.47 1.95 2.60
N ARG A 41 11.33 1.50 2.05
CA ARG A 41 10.26 2.36 1.53
C ARG A 41 9.00 2.22 2.38
N TRP A 42 8.35 3.35 2.59
CA TRP A 42 6.98 3.41 3.07
C TRP A 42 6.05 3.48 1.87
N VAL A 43 5.33 2.39 1.63
CA VAL A 43 4.42 2.26 0.49
C VAL A 43 3.03 2.02 1.03
N LEU A 44 2.08 2.88 0.64
CA LEU A 44 0.69 2.78 1.03
C LEU A 44 -0.19 2.68 -0.22
N VAL A 45 -0.99 1.63 -0.28
CA VAL A 45 -2.00 1.42 -1.34
C VAL A 45 -3.38 1.26 -0.73
N ARG A 46 -4.42 1.70 -1.45
CA ARG A 46 -5.79 1.65 -0.97
C ARG A 46 -6.74 1.10 -2.04
N PRO A 47 -7.64 0.15 -1.71
CA PRO A 47 -8.72 -0.25 -2.61
C PRO A 47 -9.62 0.94 -2.95
N LYS A 48 -10.10 1.00 -4.19
CA LYS A 48 -11.05 2.05 -4.59
C LYS A 48 -12.33 1.98 -3.76
N GLY A 49 -12.78 3.14 -3.29
CA GLY A 49 -14.01 3.26 -2.48
C GLY A 49 -13.82 2.97 -0.99
N ALA A 50 -12.66 2.47 -0.55
CA ALA A 50 -12.34 2.40 0.86
C ALA A 50 -12.17 3.83 1.42
N LYS A 51 -12.79 4.09 2.57
CA LYS A 51 -12.66 5.33 3.33
C LYS A 51 -11.80 5.06 4.57
N GLU A 52 -11.03 6.06 4.96
CA GLU A 52 -10.20 6.06 6.18
C GLU A 52 -11.04 5.96 7.46
#